data_AF-A0A8W8MLQ3-F1
#
_entry.id   AF-A0A8W8MLQ3-F1
#
_cell.length_a   1.000
_cell.length_b   1.000
_cell.length_c   1.000
_cell.angle_alpha   90.00
_cell.angle_beta   90.00
_cell.angle_gamma   90.00
#
_symmetry.space_group_name_H-M   'P 1'
#
loop_
_entity.id
_entity.type
_entity.pdbx_description
1 polymer ?
#
loop_
_entity_poly.entity_id
_entity_poly.type
_entity_poly.pdbx_seq_one_letter_code
_entity_poly.pdbx_strand_id
1 'polypeptide(L)'
;MRTLSLLLAVVSYVIAEQVLYDHKHHRAVIVRPGEGCYEYHMNHQEAADSKDDALRPALEAKMIAALNCSPSKTEVGHHSIDHLGQDIKTACSGIPIYGFEQHADCTSNSTTVAPLP
;
A
#
# COMPACT_ATOMS: atom_id res chain seq x y z
N MET A 1 28.13 -2.36 -44.19
CA MET A 1 27.16 -1.71 -43.29
C MET A 1 26.46 -2.81 -42.51
N ARG A 2 26.84 -3.02 -41.25
CA ARG A 2 26.24 -4.05 -40.37
C ARG A 2 25.11 -3.38 -39.60
N THR A 3 23.88 -3.78 -39.90
CA THR A 3 22.67 -3.43 -39.16
C THR A 3 22.79 -3.96 -37.74
N LEU A 4 22.88 -3.05 -36.77
CA LEU A 4 22.87 -3.35 -35.35
C LEU A 4 21.41 -3.47 -34.92
N SER A 5 20.89 -4.70 -34.84
CA SER A 5 19.58 -4.96 -34.23
C SER A 5 19.66 -4.71 -32.73
N LEU A 6 19.18 -3.56 -32.27
CA LEU A 6 18.91 -3.33 -30.85
C LEU A 6 17.74 -4.23 -30.44
N LEU A 7 18.06 -5.28 -29.67
CA LEU A 7 17.12 -6.05 -28.89
C LEU A 7 16.49 -5.13 -27.83
N LEU A 8 15.24 -4.72 -28.05
CA LEU A 8 14.40 -4.19 -26.97
C LEU A 8 14.12 -5.33 -25.99
N ALA A 9 14.94 -5.43 -24.95
CA ALA A 9 14.59 -6.17 -23.74
C ALA A 9 13.45 -5.41 -23.06
N VAL A 10 12.20 -5.77 -23.39
CA VAL A 10 11.03 -5.35 -22.63
C VAL A 10 11.13 -6.06 -21.29
N VAL A 11 11.78 -5.41 -20.33
CA VAL A 11 11.75 -5.84 -18.93
C VAL A 11 10.32 -5.59 -18.47
N SER A 12 9.48 -6.61 -18.57
CA SER A 12 8.19 -6.65 -17.89
C SER A 12 8.48 -6.61 -16.39
N TYR A 13 8.68 -5.41 -15.84
CA TYR A 13 8.66 -5.19 -14.40
C TYR A 13 7.25 -5.54 -13.95
N VAL A 14 7.08 -6.77 -13.44
CA VAL A 14 5.96 -7.08 -12.58
C VAL A 14 6.19 -6.23 -11.34
N ILE A 15 5.57 -5.06 -11.29
CA ILE A 15 5.52 -4.28 -10.05
C ILE A 15 4.72 -5.18 -9.11
N ALA A 16 5.39 -5.75 -8.12
CA ALA A 16 4.71 -6.45 -7.04
C ALA A 16 4.05 -5.43 -6.13
N GLU A 17 3.13 -5.86 -5.27
CA GLU A 17 2.65 -5.02 -4.17
C GLU A 17 3.85 -4.46 -3.41
N GLN A 18 3.89 -3.14 -3.21
CA GLN A 18 4.99 -2.45 -2.53
C GLN A 18 4.44 -1.44 -1.53
N VAL A 19 5.17 -1.23 -0.44
CA VAL A 19 4.88 -0.19 0.55
C VAL A 19 5.92 0.92 0.43
N LEU A 20 5.48 2.13 0.13
CA LEU A 20 6.33 3.32 0.03
C LEU A 20 6.11 4.21 1.25
N TYR A 21 7.19 4.72 1.84
CA TYR A 21 7.15 5.46 3.10
C TYR A 21 7.45 6.94 2.91
N ASP A 22 6.63 7.79 3.52
CA ASP A 22 6.93 9.19 3.79
C ASP A 22 7.04 9.40 5.31
N HIS A 23 8.26 9.29 5.82
CA HIS A 23 8.53 9.46 7.26
C HIS A 23 8.34 10.90 7.75
N LYS A 24 8.31 11.90 6.85
CA LYS A 24 8.09 13.31 7.23
C LYS A 24 6.64 13.56 7.62
N HIS A 25 5.71 12.93 6.92
CA HIS A 25 4.27 13.12 7.12
C HIS A 25 3.60 11.97 7.88
N HIS A 26 4.38 10.99 8.34
CA HIS A 26 3.88 9.76 8.97
C HIS A 26 2.86 9.06 8.06
N ARG A 27 3.25 8.88 6.80
CA ARG A 27 2.43 8.20 5.79
C ARG A 27 3.17 7.03 5.18
N ALA A 28 2.42 5.99 4.85
CA ALA A 28 2.85 4.94 3.95
C ALA A 28 1.79 4.78 2.86
N VAL A 29 2.19 4.31 1.68
CA VAL A 29 1.29 4.02 0.57
C VAL A 29 1.53 2.59 0.12
N ILE A 30 0.49 1.76 0.18
CA ILE A 30 0.50 0.43 -0.41
C ILE A 30 0.13 0.58 -1.88
N VAL A 31 1.04 0.25 -2.79
CA VAL A 31 0.80 0.29 -4.23
C VAL A 31 0.43 -1.11 -4.69
N ARG A 32 -0.79 -1.31 -5.20
CA ARG A 32 -1.23 -2.53 -5.87
C ARG A 32 -1.40 -2.27 -7.36
N PRO A 33 -0.45 -2.69 -8.19
CA PRO A 33 -0.50 -2.45 -9.63
C PRO A 33 -1.76 -3.05 -10.25
N GLY A 34 -2.52 -2.21 -10.97
CA GLY A 34 -3.80 -2.59 -11.57
C GLY A 34 -5.03 -2.43 -10.66
N GLU A 35 -4.84 -2.20 -9.34
CA GLU A 35 -5.95 -1.95 -8.41
C GLU A 35 -6.00 -0.49 -7.93
N GLY A 36 -4.92 -0.01 -7.31
CA GLY A 36 -4.96 1.26 -6.60
C GLY A 36 -3.71 1.55 -5.77
N CYS A 37 -3.59 2.79 -5.33
CA CYS A 37 -2.72 3.18 -4.23
C CYS A 37 -3.55 3.41 -2.97
N TYR A 38 -3.10 2.88 -1.84
CA TYR A 38 -3.84 2.92 -0.57
C TYR A 38 -3.06 3.68 0.49
N GLU A 39 -3.62 4.78 0.97
CA GLU A 39 -3.01 5.62 1.98
C GLU A 39 -3.12 4.99 3.37
N TYR A 40 -1.99 4.87 4.06
CA TYR A 40 -1.87 4.42 5.44
C TYR A 40 -1.23 5.52 6.30
N HIS A 41 -1.82 5.80 7.45
CA HIS A 41 -1.37 6.79 8.43
C HIS A 41 -0.64 6.05 9.54
N MET A 42 0.68 6.24 9.59
CA MET A 42 1.49 5.61 10.62
C MET A 42 1.33 6.35 11.96
N ASN A 43 1.17 5.59 13.04
CA ASN A 43 1.38 6.14 14.37
C ASN A 43 2.89 6.37 14.64
N HIS A 44 3.22 6.99 15.77
CA HIS A 44 4.60 7.34 16.09
C HIS A 44 5.53 6.12 16.19
N GLN A 45 5.03 5.00 16.73
CA GLN A 45 5.80 3.76 16.83
C GLN A 45 6.05 3.15 15.44
N GLU A 46 5.02 3.08 14.59
CA GLU A 46 5.15 2.56 13.22
C GLU A 46 6.10 3.42 12.37
N ALA A 47 6.12 4.74 12.59
CA ALA A 47 7.08 5.63 11.97
C ALA A 47 8.53 5.39 12.42
N ALA A 48 8.73 4.85 13.63
CA ALA A 48 10.04 4.38 14.10
C ALA A 48 10.37 2.99 13.54
N ASP A 49 9.43 2.05 13.60
CA ASP A 49 9.58 0.67 13.13
C ASP A 49 9.89 0.62 11.62
N SER A 50 9.28 1.51 10.82
CA SER A 50 9.54 1.61 9.37
C SER A 50 10.98 1.97 9.00
N LYS A 51 11.77 2.51 9.95
CA LYS A 51 13.20 2.84 9.75
C LYS A 51 14.12 1.68 10.15
N ASP A 52 13.59 0.66 10.82
CA ASP A 52 14.34 -0.53 11.21
C ASP A 52 14.07 -1.66 10.21
N ASP A 53 15.11 -2.07 9.50
CA ASP A 53 15.02 -3.13 8.48
C ASP A 53 14.55 -4.48 9.07
N ALA A 54 14.75 -4.74 10.37
CA ALA A 54 14.27 -5.95 11.02
C ALA A 54 12.77 -5.90 11.37
N LEU A 55 12.22 -4.71 11.61
CA LEU A 55 10.81 -4.52 12.00
C LEU A 55 9.91 -4.20 10.79
N ARG A 56 10.48 -3.59 9.75
CA ARG A 56 9.74 -3.17 8.54
C ARG A 56 8.92 -4.31 7.91
N PRO A 57 9.41 -5.56 7.75
CA PRO A 57 8.60 -6.62 7.15
C PRO A 57 7.31 -6.94 7.94
N ALA A 58 7.38 -6.91 9.27
CA ALA A 58 6.21 -7.15 10.12
C ALA A 58 5.21 -5.99 10.04
N LEU A 59 5.71 -4.76 9.93
CA LEU A 59 4.89 -3.57 9.73
C LEU A 59 4.17 -3.58 8.37
N GLU A 60 4.89 -3.91 7.28
CA GLU A 60 4.30 -4.05 5.94
C GLU A 60 3.20 -5.12 5.92
N ALA A 61 3.46 -6.28 6.54
CA ALA A 61 2.46 -7.36 6.65
C ALA A 61 1.21 -6.89 7.42
N LYS A 62 1.37 -6.10 8.48
CA LYS A 62 0.25 -5.49 9.21
C LYS A 62 -0.56 -4.53 8.33
N MET A 63 0.11 -3.65 7.58
CA MET A 63 -0.54 -2.68 6.69
C MET A 63 -1.35 -3.40 5.59
N ILE A 64 -0.75 -4.42 4.97
CA ILE A 64 -1.39 -5.24 3.93
C ILE A 64 -2.57 -6.02 4.51
N ALA A 65 -2.43 -6.58 5.72
CA ALA A 65 -3.53 -7.25 6.40
C ALA A 65 -4.70 -6.28 6.65
N ALA A 66 -4.44 -5.10 7.22
CA ALA A 66 -5.48 -4.08 7.42
C ALA A 66 -6.20 -3.71 6.11
N LEU A 67 -5.45 -3.54 5.01
CA LEU A 67 -6.04 -3.26 3.69
C LEU A 67 -6.93 -4.40 3.17
N ASN A 68 -6.50 -5.65 3.38
CA ASN A 68 -7.26 -6.84 2.98
C ASN A 68 -8.52 -7.03 3.83
N CYS A 69 -8.44 -6.73 5.13
CA CYS A 69 -9.55 -6.86 6.07
C CYS A 69 -10.49 -5.65 6.05
N SER A 70 -10.09 -4.53 5.45
CA SER A 70 -10.90 -3.31 5.43
C SER A 70 -12.25 -3.54 4.73
N PRO A 71 -13.39 -3.28 5.40
CA PRO A 71 -14.72 -3.49 4.84
C PRO A 71 -15.04 -2.49 3.71
N SER A 72 -14.33 -1.35 3.69
CA SER A 72 -14.51 -0.31 2.69
C SER A 72 -13.18 0.28 2.22
N LYS A 73 -13.16 0.73 0.97
CA LYS A 73 -12.08 1.51 0.35
C LYS A 73 -12.76 2.71 -0.32
N THR A 74 -12.33 3.92 0.02
CA THR A 74 -12.95 5.16 -0.48
C THR A 74 -11.95 5.90 -1.33
N GLU A 75 -12.32 6.26 -2.56
CA GLU A 75 -11.45 7.05 -3.41
C GLU A 75 -11.28 8.45 -2.82
N VAL A 76 -10.05 8.84 -2.56
CA VAL A 76 -9.67 10.14 -1.99
C VAL A 76 -9.00 11.04 -3.02
N GLY A 77 -8.58 10.48 -4.16
CA GLY A 77 -7.96 11.22 -5.26
C GLY A 77 -6.51 11.65 -4.99
N HIS A 78 -5.82 12.07 -6.06
CA HIS A 78 -4.38 12.37 -6.04
C HIS A 78 -3.96 13.51 -5.10
N HIS A 79 -4.85 14.46 -4.84
CA HIS A 79 -4.55 15.58 -3.94
C HIS A 79 -4.20 15.13 -2.52
N SER A 80 -4.63 13.92 -2.11
CA SER A 80 -4.28 13.37 -0.80
C SER A 80 -2.78 13.03 -0.68
N ILE A 81 -2.08 12.82 -1.80
CA ILE A 81 -0.66 12.45 -1.83
C ILE A 81 0.27 13.53 -2.39
N ASP A 82 -0.24 14.70 -2.79
CA ASP A 82 0.55 15.76 -3.44
C ASP A 82 1.71 16.29 -2.57
N HIS A 83 1.53 16.22 -1.24
CA HIS A 83 2.50 16.65 -0.25
C HIS A 83 3.57 15.61 0.08
N LEU A 84 3.40 14.36 -0.40
CA LEU A 84 4.31 13.24 -0.12
C LEU A 84 5.52 13.20 -1.06
N GLY A 85 6.41 12.27 -0.76
CA GLY A 85 7.59 11.93 -1.55
C GLY A 85 7.33 11.78 -3.06
N GLN A 86 8.34 12.14 -3.86
CA GLN A 86 8.25 12.09 -5.32
C GLN A 86 8.13 10.64 -5.85
N ASP A 87 8.71 9.69 -5.14
CA ASP A 87 8.59 8.24 -5.36
C ASP A 87 7.13 7.77 -5.25
N ILE A 88 6.41 8.17 -4.20
CA ILE A 88 4.98 7.87 -4.01
C ILE A 88 4.16 8.47 -5.16
N LYS A 89 4.35 9.76 -5.45
CA LYS A 89 3.63 10.43 -6.54
C LYS A 89 3.88 9.77 -7.90
N THR A 90 5.11 9.31 -8.13
CA THR A 90 5.49 8.65 -9.39
C THR A 90 4.86 7.25 -9.47
N ALA A 91 4.93 6.46 -8.40
CA ALA A 91 4.39 5.10 -8.36
C ALA A 91 2.86 5.08 -8.49
N CYS A 92 2.18 6.10 -7.96
CA CYS A 92 0.73 6.20 -8.01
C CYS A 92 0.22 7.00 -9.22
N SER A 93 1.09 7.51 -10.09
CA SER A 93 0.70 8.33 -11.23
C SER A 93 -0.26 7.57 -12.16
N GLY A 94 -1.45 8.12 -12.39
CA GLY A 94 -2.47 7.49 -13.23
C GLY A 94 -3.18 6.29 -12.60
N ILE A 95 -3.02 6.08 -11.28
CA ILE A 95 -3.68 5.03 -10.51
C ILE A 95 -4.59 5.69 -9.47
N PRO A 96 -5.83 5.21 -9.27
CA PRO A 96 -6.72 5.77 -8.25
C PRO A 96 -6.13 5.65 -6.84
N ILE A 97 -6.33 6.69 -6.03
CA ILE A 97 -5.89 6.75 -4.64
C ILE A 97 -7.08 6.50 -3.72
N TYR A 98 -6.91 5.58 -2.77
CA TYR A 98 -7.93 5.20 -1.82
C TYR A 98 -7.46 5.38 -0.37
N GLY A 99 -8.38 5.80 0.50
CA GLY A 99 -8.30 5.60 1.94
C GLY A 99 -9.02 4.31 2.35
N PHE A 100 -8.65 3.74 3.49
CA PHE A 100 -9.29 2.54 4.03
C PHE A 100 -9.27 2.53 5.57
N GLU A 101 -9.99 1.60 6.18
CA GLU A 101 -10.02 1.42 7.63
C GLU A 101 -8.79 0.64 8.11
N GLN A 102 -7.83 1.37 8.68
CA GLN A 102 -6.50 0.84 9.01
C GLN A 102 -6.48 -0.01 10.30
N HIS A 103 -7.57 0.02 11.08
CA HIS A 103 -7.78 -0.81 12.27
C HIS A 103 -8.66 -2.02 11.99
N ALA A 104 -8.98 -2.29 10.71
CA ALA A 104 -9.77 -3.44 10.35
C ALA A 104 -9.02 -4.73 10.67
N ASP A 105 -9.72 -5.65 11.35
CA ASP A 105 -9.21 -6.96 11.68
C ASP A 105 -10.08 -8.04 11.03
N CYS A 106 -9.44 -9.04 10.43
CA CYS A 106 -10.08 -10.17 9.79
C CYS A 106 -10.76 -11.13 10.80
N THR A 107 -10.65 -10.87 12.10
CA THR A 107 -11.26 -11.66 13.18
C THR A 107 -12.78 -11.45 13.34
N SER A 108 -13.39 -10.47 12.66
CA SER A 108 -14.81 -10.13 12.85
C SER A 108 -15.82 -11.10 12.21
N ASN A 109 -15.39 -12.26 11.70
CA ASN A 109 -16.25 -13.27 11.05
C ASN A 109 -16.37 -14.59 11.83
N SER A 110 -16.49 -14.55 13.16
CA SER A 110 -17.05 -15.67 13.92
C SER A 110 -18.49 -15.34 14.32
N THR A 111 -19.42 -15.58 13.39
CA THR A 111 -20.84 -15.70 13.73
C THR A 111 -20.97 -16.91 14.65
N THR A 112 -20.85 -16.69 15.95
CA THR A 112 -21.31 -17.66 16.95
C THR A 112 -22.81 -17.75 16.75
N VAL A 113 -23.25 -18.77 16.02
CA VAL A 113 -24.66 -19.16 15.98
C VAL A 113 -24.99 -19.62 17.40
N ALA A 114 -25.61 -18.75 18.18
CA ALA A 114 -26.19 -19.14 19.46
C ALA A 114 -27.21 -20.26 19.19
N PRO A 115 -27.23 -21.35 19.98
CA PRO A 115 -28.28 -22.35 19.84
C PRO A 115 -29.60 -21.68 20.26
N LEU A 116 -30.60 -21.75 19.37
CA LEU A 116 -31.98 -21.39 19.69
C LEU A 116 -32.53 -22.36 20.77
N PRO A 117 -33.47 -21.88 21.62
CA PRO A 117 -33.94 -22.58 22.82
C PRO A 117 -34.64 -23.91 22.55
#